data_AF-A0A7J9DIB5-F1
#
_entry.id   AF-A0A7J9DIB5-F1
#
_cell.length_a   1.000
_cell.length_b   1.000
_cell.length_c   1.000
_cell.angle_alpha   90.00
_cell.angle_beta   90.00
_cell.angle_gamma   90.00
#
_symmetry.space_group_name_H-M   'P 1'
#
loop_
_entity.id
_entity.type
_entity.pdbx_description
1 polymer ?
#
loop_
_entity_poly.entity_id
_entity_poly.type
_entity_poly.pdbx_seq_one_letter_code
_entity_poly.pdbx_strand_id
1 'polypeptide(L)'
;MLLKYEQESKQITVLLTNLSFPNGVALSKDGSFLVFAETTKCRILRYWLSTPKAGNLETLAQLPGFPDNIKRSPRGGFWVAIHSRRCKVLSWILSYSKLGNALIWVLPVDVITKAYSVMSKYLGSGLALRISEEGVILETLELESGNKMSSISEVQEKDDHLWMGSINMPFLGVYSMGIIPQEDHSFDLHALELEIDIDVSEKIRIHSLVWKATIVK
;
A
#
# COMPACT_ATOMS: atom_id res chain seq x y z
N MET A 1 -4.83 15.53 -5.79
CA MET A 1 -4.53 16.78 -5.04
C MET A 1 -4.31 16.43 -3.58
N LEU A 2 -3.62 17.26 -2.81
CA LEU A 2 -3.44 17.13 -1.36
C LEU A 2 -4.13 18.31 -0.67
N LEU A 3 -4.97 18.03 0.31
CA LEU A 3 -5.80 19.02 1.01
C LEU A 3 -5.47 19.03 2.50
N LYS A 4 -5.43 20.23 3.10
CA LYS A 4 -5.47 20.44 4.54
C LYS A 4 -6.89 20.85 4.92
N TYR A 5 -7.47 20.18 5.90
CA TYR A 5 -8.70 20.62 6.54
C TYR A 5 -8.39 21.09 7.95
N GLU A 6 -8.89 22.25 8.34
CA GLU A 6 -8.75 22.80 9.67
C GLU A 6 -10.11 22.77 10.37
N GLN A 7 -10.19 21.99 11.46
CA GLN A 7 -11.47 21.64 12.07
C GLN A 7 -12.17 22.83 12.74
N GLU A 8 -11.42 23.71 13.40
CA GLU A 8 -11.97 24.87 14.12
C GLU A 8 -12.55 25.92 13.16
N SER A 9 -11.76 26.31 12.15
CA SER A 9 -12.15 27.31 11.15
C SER A 9 -13.05 26.74 10.05
N LYS A 10 -13.14 25.40 9.96
CA LYS A 10 -13.79 24.64 8.87
C LYS A 10 -13.23 24.97 7.48
N GLN A 11 -12.01 25.47 7.42
CA GLN A 11 -11.38 25.85 6.16
C GLN A 11 -10.69 24.65 5.51
N ILE A 12 -10.78 24.59 4.17
CA ILE A 12 -10.02 23.66 3.34
C ILE A 12 -8.98 24.45 2.57
N THR A 13 -7.72 24.05 2.69
CA THR A 13 -6.60 24.63 1.93
C THR A 13 -6.04 23.58 0.99
N VAL A 14 -5.84 23.95 -0.28
CA VAL A 14 -5.15 23.09 -1.23
C VAL A 14 -3.64 23.24 -1.00
N LEU A 15 -2.98 22.17 -0.55
CA LEU A 15 -1.53 22.16 -0.34
C LEU A 15 -0.77 21.87 -1.64
N LEU A 16 -1.22 20.88 -2.42
CA LEU A 16 -0.60 20.47 -3.68
C LEU A 16 -1.64 20.06 -4.72
N THR A 17 -1.40 20.42 -5.98
CA THR A 17 -2.19 20.02 -7.15
C THR A 17 -1.34 19.18 -8.11
N ASN A 18 -1.93 18.69 -9.21
CA ASN A 18 -1.23 17.96 -10.28
C ASN A 18 -0.46 16.70 -9.83
N LEU A 19 -0.91 16.08 -8.73
CA LEU A 19 -0.40 14.79 -8.25
C LEU A 19 -1.03 13.64 -9.05
N SER A 20 -0.23 12.63 -9.39
CA SER A 20 -0.70 11.48 -10.16
C SER A 20 -1.21 10.36 -9.24
N PHE A 21 -2.53 10.30 -9.10
CA PHE A 21 -3.25 9.34 -8.24
C PHE A 21 -2.67 9.26 -6.81
N PRO A 22 -2.79 10.34 -6.00
CA PRO A 22 -2.34 10.32 -4.62
C PRO A 22 -3.32 9.52 -3.74
N ASN A 23 -2.86 8.43 -3.14
CA ASN A 23 -3.75 7.44 -2.51
C ASN A 23 -3.60 7.42 -0.98
N GLY A 24 -2.45 6.98 -0.45
CA GLY A 24 -2.16 7.02 0.98
C GLY A 24 -1.49 8.30 1.45
N VAL A 25 -1.77 8.70 2.69
CA VAL A 25 -1.11 9.81 3.39
C VAL A 25 -0.91 9.48 4.87
N ALA A 26 0.24 9.85 5.42
CA ALA A 26 0.54 9.73 6.85
C ALA A 26 1.37 10.92 7.35
N LEU A 27 1.10 11.34 8.59
CA LEU A 27 1.88 12.38 9.25
C LEU A 27 3.09 11.75 9.97
N SER A 28 4.22 12.45 9.98
CA SER A 28 5.36 12.18 10.87
C SER A 28 4.93 12.21 12.34
N LYS A 29 5.76 11.65 13.22
CA LYS A 29 5.42 11.55 14.64
C LYS A 29 5.31 12.89 15.36
N ASP A 30 6.15 13.84 14.99
CA ASP A 30 6.19 15.18 15.54
C ASP A 30 5.34 16.20 14.75
N GLY A 31 4.77 15.78 13.61
CA GLY A 31 4.00 16.66 12.73
C GLY A 31 4.86 17.57 11.85
N SER A 32 6.18 17.36 11.80
CA SER A 32 7.10 18.22 11.04
C SER A 32 7.00 18.07 9.52
N PHE A 33 6.58 16.90 9.06
CA PHE A 33 6.29 16.59 7.67
C PHE A 33 5.16 15.57 7.54
N LEU A 34 4.60 15.46 6.34
CA LEU A 34 3.75 14.34 5.94
C LEU A 34 4.40 13.58 4.79
N VAL A 35 4.03 12.31 4.66
CA VAL A 35 4.36 11.47 3.50
C VAL A 35 3.09 11.06 2.80
N PHE A 36 3.15 10.92 1.49
CA PHE A 36 2.02 10.43 0.71
C PHE A 36 2.48 9.66 -0.52
N ALA A 37 1.63 8.74 -0.97
CA ALA A 37 1.87 7.91 -2.14
C ALA A 37 1.52 8.69 -3.42
N GLU A 38 2.33 8.53 -4.47
CA GLU A 38 1.95 8.87 -5.83
C GLU A 38 1.91 7.56 -6.65
N THR A 39 0.75 6.92 -6.68
CA THR A 39 0.58 5.51 -7.03
C THR A 39 1.11 5.18 -8.42
N THR A 40 0.70 5.93 -9.43
CA THR A 40 1.09 5.71 -10.83
C THR A 40 2.57 5.94 -11.10
N LYS A 41 3.24 6.76 -10.28
CA LYS A 41 4.69 6.99 -10.34
C LYS A 41 5.48 6.06 -9.41
N CYS A 42 4.80 5.17 -8.68
CA CYS A 42 5.39 4.16 -7.82
C CYS A 42 6.34 4.74 -6.77
N ARG A 43 6.02 5.90 -6.18
CA ARG A 43 6.92 6.60 -5.25
C ARG A 43 6.19 7.15 -4.03
N ILE A 44 6.94 7.38 -2.97
CA ILE A 44 6.52 8.13 -1.78
C ILE A 44 7.14 9.52 -1.85
N LEU A 45 6.32 10.53 -1.63
CA LEU A 45 6.72 11.91 -1.54
C LEU A 45 6.69 12.36 -0.08
N ARG A 46 7.62 13.22 0.31
CA ARG A 46 7.65 13.90 1.62
C ARG A 46 7.36 15.38 1.40
N TYR A 47 6.41 15.91 2.17
CA TYR A 47 6.05 17.33 2.18
C TYR A 47 6.27 17.91 3.57
N TRP A 48 7.18 18.88 3.65
CA TRP A 48 7.55 19.51 4.91
C TRP A 48 6.49 20.52 5.36
N LEU A 49 6.11 20.44 6.64
CA LEU A 49 5.12 21.32 7.27
C LEU A 49 5.80 22.36 8.17
N SER A 50 6.95 22.03 8.77
CA SER A 50 7.66 22.90 9.70
C SER A 50 8.81 23.68 9.05
N THR A 51 9.06 24.89 9.58
CA THR A 51 10.20 25.72 9.20
C THR A 51 11.53 25.06 9.62
N PRO A 52 12.63 25.30 8.90
CA PRO A 52 12.80 26.20 7.75
C PRO A 52 12.41 25.58 6.40
N LYS A 53 11.99 24.31 6.35
CA LYS A 53 11.72 23.59 5.10
C LYS A 53 10.25 23.60 4.66
N ALA A 54 9.36 24.26 5.41
CA ALA A 54 7.93 24.27 5.16
C ALA A 54 7.59 24.55 3.68
N GLY A 55 6.71 23.72 3.11
CA GLY A 55 6.32 23.80 1.71
C GLY A 55 7.21 23.03 0.74
N ASN A 56 8.39 22.56 1.15
CA ASN A 56 9.26 21.77 0.29
C ASN A 56 8.67 20.37 0.06
N LEU A 57 8.71 19.94 -1.20
CA LEU A 57 8.29 18.62 -1.66
C LEU A 57 9.51 17.87 -2.20
N GLU A 58 9.72 16.64 -1.75
CA GLU A 58 10.78 15.79 -2.26
C GLU A 58 10.36 14.34 -2.40
N THR A 59 11.09 13.57 -3.20
CA THR A 59 10.88 12.12 -3.30
C THR A 59 11.60 11.44 -2.15
N LEU A 60 10.84 10.77 -1.30
CA LEU A 60 11.36 10.05 -0.15
C LEU A 60 11.87 8.67 -0.56
N ALA A 61 11.06 7.92 -1.31
CA ALA A 61 11.40 6.57 -1.73
C ALA A 61 10.79 6.23 -3.09
N GLN A 62 11.54 5.49 -3.90
CA GLN A 62 11.00 4.83 -5.10
C GLN A 62 10.65 3.39 -4.73
N LEU A 63 9.46 2.94 -5.10
CA LEU A 63 8.90 1.66 -4.69
C LEU A 63 8.84 0.66 -5.86
N PRO A 64 8.89 -0.65 -5.57
CA PRO A 64 8.87 -1.72 -6.57
C PRO A 64 7.47 -1.96 -7.19
N GLY A 65 6.43 -1.27 -6.72
CA GLY A 65 5.06 -1.46 -7.16
C GLY A 65 4.19 -0.22 -6.96
N PHE A 66 2.88 -0.38 -7.12
CA PHE A 66 1.90 0.69 -6.99
C PHE A 66 1.53 0.88 -5.51
N PRO A 67 2.02 1.93 -4.83
CA PRO A 67 1.68 2.18 -3.44
C PRO A 67 0.23 2.61 -3.30
N ASP A 68 -0.39 2.15 -2.23
CA ASP A 68 -1.76 2.45 -1.84
C ASP A 68 -1.73 3.23 -0.51
N ASN A 69 -2.43 2.75 0.52
CA ASN A 69 -2.46 3.43 1.81
C ASN A 69 -1.14 3.34 2.59
N ILE A 70 -0.92 4.36 3.41
CA ILE A 70 0.27 4.53 4.26
C ILE A 70 -0.18 4.70 5.70
N LYS A 71 0.45 3.97 6.63
CA LYS A 71 0.25 4.13 8.07
C LYS A 71 1.59 4.23 8.77
N ARG A 72 1.67 5.09 9.78
CA ARG A 72 2.87 5.19 10.63
C ARG A 72 3.03 3.90 11.46
N SER A 73 4.24 3.34 11.50
CA SER A 73 4.55 2.21 12.39
C SER A 73 4.83 2.72 13.82
N PRO A 74 4.34 2.03 14.87
CA PRO A 74 4.75 2.28 16.26
C PRO A 74 6.26 2.15 16.49
N ARG A 75 6.94 1.34 15.68
CA ARG A 75 8.40 1.11 15.70
C ARG A 75 9.19 2.16 14.90
N GLY A 76 8.53 3.20 14.39
CA GLY A 76 9.13 4.23 13.56
C GLY A 76 9.05 3.94 12.06
N GLY A 77 9.04 5.01 11.27
CA GLY A 77 8.80 4.94 9.83
C GLY A 77 7.34 4.68 9.48
N PHE A 78 7.11 4.14 8.28
CA PHE A 78 5.79 4.01 7.68
C PHE A 78 5.61 2.65 7.02
N TRP A 79 4.50 1.99 7.31
CA TRP A 79 3.99 0.89 6.51
C TRP A 79 3.28 1.42 5.27
N VAL A 80 3.58 0.81 4.13
CA VAL A 80 3.02 1.13 2.82
C VAL A 80 2.46 -0.15 2.22
N ALA A 81 1.17 -0.13 1.87
CA ALA A 81 0.56 -1.20 1.10
C ALA A 81 0.98 -1.06 -0.37
N ILE A 82 1.40 -2.16 -0.98
CA ILE A 82 1.69 -2.24 -2.41
C ILE A 82 0.65 -3.16 -3.03
N HIS A 83 -0.25 -2.58 -3.81
CA HIS A 83 -1.34 -3.30 -4.44
C HIS A 83 -0.84 -4.41 -5.37
N SER A 84 0.16 -4.08 -6.19
CA SER A 84 0.79 -5.02 -7.12
C SER A 84 2.19 -4.54 -7.50
N ARG A 85 3.06 -5.49 -7.90
CA ARG A 85 4.40 -5.17 -8.41
C ARG A 85 4.30 -4.43 -9.74
N ARG A 86 5.27 -3.55 -9.99
CA ARG A 86 5.35 -2.81 -11.24
C ARG A 86 5.70 -3.77 -12.37
N CYS A 87 4.73 -4.07 -13.23
CA CYS A 87 5.02 -4.69 -14.51
C CYS A 87 5.75 -3.69 -15.40
N LYS A 88 6.92 -4.06 -15.95
CA LYS A 88 7.59 -3.25 -16.97
C LYS A 88 6.65 -2.96 -18.15
N VAL A 89 5.84 -3.94 -18.57
CA VAL A 89 4.88 -3.80 -19.68
C VAL A 89 3.82 -2.75 -19.38
N LEU A 90 3.20 -2.78 -18.19
CA LEU A 90 2.20 -1.79 -17.79
C LEU A 90 2.82 -0.39 -17.65
N SER A 91 4.03 -0.30 -17.11
CA SER A 91 4.78 0.96 -17.06
C SER A 91 5.09 1.51 -18.45
N TRP A 92 5.41 0.66 -19.42
CA TRP A 92 5.63 1.03 -20.82
C TRP A 92 4.34 1.55 -21.47
N ILE A 93 3.21 0.87 -21.24
CA ILE A 93 1.88 1.30 -21.74
C ILE A 93 1.49 2.66 -21.16
N LEU A 94 1.66 2.85 -19.85
CA LEU A 94 1.34 4.12 -19.16
C LEU A 94 2.28 5.27 -19.55
N SER A 95 3.51 4.95 -19.99
CA SER A 95 4.51 5.95 -20.42
C SER A 95 4.27 6.48 -21.84
N TYR A 96 3.49 5.76 -22.67
CA TYR A 96 3.14 6.18 -24.04
C TYR A 96 1.73 6.78 -24.12
N SER A 97 1.60 8.07 -23.75
CA SER A 97 0.34 8.82 -23.72
C SER A 97 -0.45 8.86 -25.05
N LYS A 98 0.19 8.70 -26.22
CA LYS A 98 -0.49 8.79 -27.53
C LYS A 98 -0.84 7.43 -28.15
N LEU A 99 0.04 6.44 -28.05
CA LEU A 99 -0.17 5.11 -28.65
C LEU A 99 -0.90 4.15 -27.70
N GLY A 100 -0.63 4.22 -26.39
CA GLY A 100 -1.33 3.42 -25.38
C GLY A 100 -2.81 3.79 -25.26
N ASN A 101 -3.12 5.09 -25.30
CA ASN A 101 -4.50 5.59 -25.27
C ASN A 101 -5.32 5.18 -26.51
N ALA A 102 -4.68 5.09 -27.68
CA ALA A 102 -5.35 4.62 -28.90
C ALA A 102 -5.68 3.12 -28.82
N LEU A 103 -4.77 2.31 -28.29
CA LEU A 103 -4.97 0.87 -28.14
C LEU A 103 -6.04 0.53 -27.08
N ILE A 104 -6.11 1.30 -25.98
CA ILE A 104 -7.13 1.18 -24.93
C ILE A 104 -8.53 1.52 -25.48
N TRP A 105 -8.66 2.49 -26.40
CA TRP A 105 -9.95 2.87 -26.98
C TRP A 105 -10.51 1.82 -27.97
N VAL A 106 -9.65 1.03 -28.61
CA VAL A 106 -10.05 0.03 -29.62
C VAL A 106 -10.41 -1.32 -28.98
N LEU A 107 -9.84 -1.63 -27.82
CA LEU A 107 -10.08 -2.89 -27.14
C LEU A 107 -11.32 -2.80 -26.24
N PRO A 108 -12.22 -3.81 -26.29
CA PRO A 108 -13.34 -3.89 -25.34
C PRO A 108 -12.84 -3.92 -23.90
N VAL A 109 -13.54 -3.23 -22.99
CA VAL A 109 -13.21 -3.17 -21.55
C VAL A 109 -13.06 -4.58 -20.96
N ASP A 110 -13.88 -5.53 -21.39
CA ASP A 110 -13.82 -6.94 -20.94
C ASP A 110 -12.51 -7.66 -21.31
N VAL A 111 -11.91 -7.31 -22.44
CA VAL A 111 -10.63 -7.89 -22.88
C VAL A 111 -9.50 -7.29 -22.04
N ILE A 112 -9.56 -5.99 -21.78
CA ILE A 112 -8.59 -5.28 -20.94
C ILE A 112 -8.64 -5.83 -19.51
N THR A 113 -9.84 -5.99 -18.94
CA THR A 113 -10.02 -6.50 -17.57
C THR A 113 -9.62 -7.97 -17.46
N LYS A 114 -9.96 -8.83 -18.44
CA LYS A 114 -9.48 -10.22 -18.48
C LYS A 114 -7.96 -10.29 -18.59
N ALA A 115 -7.35 -9.51 -19.48
CA ALA A 115 -5.90 -9.48 -19.63
C ALA A 115 -5.21 -8.98 -18.34
N TYR A 116 -5.75 -7.92 -17.71
CA TYR A 116 -5.26 -7.43 -16.42
C TYR A 116 -5.38 -8.49 -15.32
N SER A 117 -6.52 -9.19 -15.23
CA SER A 117 -6.75 -10.27 -14.26
C SER A 117 -5.83 -11.47 -14.44
N VAL A 118 -5.53 -11.84 -15.69
CA VAL A 118 -4.55 -12.91 -15.97
C VAL A 118 -3.15 -12.42 -15.62
N MET A 119 -2.78 -11.21 -16.04
CA MET A 119 -1.45 -10.65 -15.79
C MET A 119 -1.19 -10.42 -14.29
N SER A 120 -2.20 -9.98 -13.53
CA SER A 120 -2.10 -9.76 -12.08
C SER A 120 -1.83 -11.05 -11.31
N LYS A 121 -2.37 -12.19 -11.78
CA LYS A 121 -2.03 -13.52 -11.23
C LYS A 121 -0.54 -13.88 -11.40
N TYR A 122 0.10 -13.41 -12.47
CA TYR A 122 1.53 -13.66 -12.74
C TYR A 122 2.46 -12.59 -12.17
N LEU A 123 1.96 -11.37 -11.92
CA LEU A 123 2.76 -10.22 -11.49
C LEU A 123 3.18 -10.26 -10.02
N GLY A 124 2.70 -11.24 -9.27
CA GLY A 124 2.97 -11.41 -7.86
C GLY A 124 1.92 -10.76 -6.98
N SER A 125 1.82 -11.30 -5.79
CA SER A 125 0.88 -10.91 -4.75
C SER A 125 1.20 -9.54 -4.17
N GLY A 126 0.22 -8.90 -3.53
CA GLY A 126 0.41 -7.66 -2.78
C GLY A 126 1.58 -7.74 -1.79
N LEU A 127 2.20 -6.60 -1.52
CA LEU A 127 3.34 -6.49 -0.59
C LEU A 127 3.01 -5.46 0.50
N ALA A 128 3.54 -5.66 1.70
CA ALA A 128 3.60 -4.60 2.70
C ALA A 128 5.07 -4.23 2.93
N LEU A 129 5.38 -2.94 2.83
CA LEU A 129 6.73 -2.42 3.02
C LEU A 129 6.76 -1.50 4.23
N ARG A 130 7.69 -1.71 5.16
CA ARG A 130 8.02 -0.73 6.19
C ARG A 130 9.20 0.10 5.72
N ILE A 131 9.03 1.40 5.56
CA ILE A 131 10.08 2.34 5.17
C ILE A 131 10.44 3.26 6.33
N SER A 132 11.71 3.69 6.41
CA SER A 132 12.17 4.66 7.40
C SER A 132 11.71 6.09 7.08
N GLU A 133 11.95 7.04 7.98
CA GLU A 133 11.68 8.47 7.74
C GLU A 133 12.62 9.10 6.71
N GLU A 134 13.69 8.39 6.34
CA GLU A 134 14.67 8.71 5.31
C GLU A 134 14.39 7.96 4.00
N GLY A 135 13.37 7.11 3.95
CA GLY A 135 12.96 6.39 2.74
C GLY A 135 13.70 5.08 2.48
N VAL A 136 14.41 4.55 3.48
CA VAL A 136 15.05 3.22 3.40
C VAL A 136 14.00 2.14 3.66
N ILE A 137 13.94 1.10 2.83
CA ILE A 137 13.09 -0.07 3.10
C ILE A 137 13.72 -0.86 4.25
N LEU A 138 12.95 -1.06 5.32
CA LEU A 138 13.40 -1.73 6.55
C LEU A 138 12.84 -3.14 6.68
N GLU A 139 11.61 -3.38 6.22
CA GLU A 139 10.96 -4.69 6.22
C GLU A 139 10.08 -4.82 4.98
N THR A 140 10.07 -6.02 4.40
CA THR A 140 9.19 -6.39 3.29
C THR A 140 8.45 -7.66 3.65
N LEU A 141 7.13 -7.59 3.74
CA LEU A 141 6.26 -8.75 3.85
C LEU A 141 5.70 -9.07 2.47
N GLU A 142 6.06 -10.25 1.96
CA GLU A 142 5.55 -10.77 0.69
C GLU A 142 4.52 -11.86 0.94
N LEU A 143 3.35 -11.72 0.32
CA LEU A 143 2.35 -12.77 0.29
C LEU A 143 2.80 -13.85 -0.71
N GLU A 144 2.88 -15.12 -0.30
CA GLU A 144 3.25 -16.20 -1.22
C GLU A 144 2.22 -16.36 -2.36
N SER A 145 2.71 -16.72 -3.54
CA SER A 145 1.87 -16.97 -4.71
C SER A 145 1.04 -18.24 -4.49
N GLY A 146 -0.29 -18.13 -4.58
CA GLY A 146 -1.22 -19.24 -4.35
C GLY A 146 -2.04 -19.14 -3.06
N ASN A 147 -1.70 -18.21 -2.17
CA ASN A 147 -2.58 -17.84 -1.06
C ASN A 147 -3.85 -17.15 -1.58
N LYS A 148 -4.95 -17.25 -0.82
CA LYS A 148 -6.18 -16.50 -1.12
C LYS A 148 -5.92 -15.00 -1.17
N MET A 149 -5.06 -14.49 -0.28
CA MET A 149 -4.69 -13.07 -0.28
C MET A 149 -3.72 -12.78 -1.42
N SER A 150 -4.20 -12.07 -2.44
CA SER A 150 -3.43 -11.73 -3.64
C SER A 150 -3.15 -10.23 -3.79
N SER A 151 -3.72 -9.39 -2.92
CA SER A 151 -3.64 -7.93 -3.00
C SER A 151 -3.71 -7.34 -1.59
N ILE A 152 -2.93 -6.28 -1.34
CA ILE A 152 -2.96 -5.47 -0.11
C ILE A 152 -3.21 -4.02 -0.53
N SER A 153 -4.27 -3.39 -0.03
CA SER A 153 -4.56 -1.96 -0.21
C SER A 153 -4.36 -1.15 1.07
N GLU A 154 -4.43 -1.81 2.23
CA GLU A 154 -4.25 -1.22 3.55
C GLU A 154 -3.31 -2.10 4.37
N VAL A 155 -2.40 -1.48 5.12
CA VAL A 155 -1.61 -2.18 6.11
C VAL A 155 -1.45 -1.32 7.36
N GLN A 156 -1.66 -1.93 8.53
CA GLN A 156 -1.52 -1.26 9.81
C GLN A 156 -0.89 -2.18 10.85
N GLU A 157 0.14 -1.67 11.51
CA GLU A 157 0.76 -2.33 12.66
C GLU A 157 0.06 -1.93 13.95
N LYS A 158 -0.46 -2.91 14.69
CA LYS A 158 -1.13 -2.70 15.97
C LYS A 158 -1.14 -3.98 16.81
N ASP A 159 -0.87 -3.85 18.11
CA ASP A 159 -0.94 -4.93 19.10
C ASP A 159 -0.11 -6.17 18.71
N ASP A 160 1.13 -5.96 18.25
CA ASP A 160 2.04 -7.01 17.73
C ASP A 160 1.53 -7.78 16.50
N HIS A 161 0.51 -7.22 15.83
CA HIS A 161 -0.03 -7.76 14.59
C HIS A 161 0.08 -6.74 13.47
N LEU A 162 0.28 -7.25 12.26
CA LEU A 162 0.15 -6.51 11.02
C LEU A 162 -1.19 -6.87 10.38
N TRP A 163 -2.09 -5.90 10.40
CA TRP A 163 -3.43 -5.99 9.84
C TRP A 163 -3.41 -5.53 8.40
N MET A 164 -3.92 -6.34 7.48
CA MET A 164 -3.84 -6.10 6.04
C MET A 164 -5.24 -6.19 5.43
N GLY A 165 -5.67 -5.08 4.84
CA GLY A 165 -6.94 -4.98 4.12
C GLY A 165 -6.75 -5.06 2.61
N SER A 166 -7.80 -5.48 1.91
CA SER A 166 -7.83 -5.53 0.45
C SER A 166 -9.20 -5.15 -0.08
N ILE A 167 -9.23 -4.30 -1.10
CA ILE A 167 -10.46 -3.97 -1.84
C ILE A 167 -11.04 -5.15 -2.62
N ASN A 168 -10.24 -6.21 -2.86
CA ASN A 168 -10.61 -7.35 -3.69
C ASN A 168 -10.94 -8.60 -2.86
N MET A 169 -10.73 -8.58 -1.54
CA MET A 169 -10.91 -9.76 -0.68
C MET A 169 -12.01 -9.49 0.36
N PRO A 170 -12.89 -10.48 0.63
CA PRO A 170 -13.97 -10.34 1.61
C PRO A 170 -13.51 -10.56 3.07
N PHE A 171 -12.20 -10.55 3.32
CA PHE A 171 -11.63 -10.86 4.63
C PHE A 171 -10.41 -9.98 4.95
N LEU A 172 -10.06 -9.91 6.23
CA LEU A 172 -8.89 -9.22 6.74
C LEU A 172 -7.73 -10.22 6.91
N GLY A 173 -6.55 -9.86 6.40
CA GLY A 173 -5.33 -10.61 6.66
C GLY A 173 -4.69 -10.16 7.97
N VAL A 174 -4.33 -11.09 8.84
CA VAL A 174 -3.63 -10.78 10.09
C VAL A 174 -2.34 -11.56 10.15
N TYR A 175 -1.24 -10.85 10.31
CA TYR A 175 0.08 -11.43 10.50
C TYR A 175 0.58 -11.15 11.92
N SER A 176 0.82 -12.19 12.72
CA SER A 176 1.41 -12.05 14.05
C SER A 176 2.92 -11.82 13.90
N MET A 177 3.39 -10.64 14.32
CA MET A 177 4.80 -10.29 14.31
C MET A 177 5.47 -10.91 15.55
N GLY A 178 5.60 -12.24 15.57
CA GLY A 178 6.29 -12.95 16.64
C GLY A 178 7.75 -12.51 16.81
N ILE A 179 8.33 -12.75 17.99
CA ILE A 179 9.74 -12.47 18.30
C ILE A 179 10.63 -13.19 17.27
N ILE A 180 11.16 -12.46 16.30
CA ILE A 180 12.04 -12.98 15.24
C ILE A 180 13.41 -13.28 15.86
N PRO A 181 13.89 -14.54 15.90
CA PRO A 181 15.29 -14.84 16.20
C PRO A 181 16.18 -14.26 15.09
N GLN A 182 17.34 -13.74 15.46
CA GLN A 182 18.27 -12.94 14.63
C GLN A 182 18.97 -13.68 13.45
N GLU A 183 18.36 -14.69 12.81
CA GLU A 183 19.04 -15.44 11.75
C GLU A 183 18.30 -15.44 10.40
N ASP A 184 19.11 -15.20 9.35
CA ASP A 184 18.78 -15.10 7.92
C ASP A 184 18.19 -16.38 7.35
N HIS A 185 16.89 -16.66 7.52
CA HIS A 185 16.20 -17.63 6.68
C HIS A 185 14.73 -17.24 6.46
N SER A 186 14.22 -17.48 5.26
CA SER A 186 12.78 -17.41 4.96
C SER A 186 12.00 -18.30 5.94
N PHE A 187 11.04 -17.72 6.67
CA PHE A 187 10.24 -18.45 7.66
C PHE A 187 8.83 -18.74 7.13
N ASP A 188 8.36 -19.97 7.34
CA ASP A 188 6.96 -20.34 7.20
C ASP A 188 6.17 -19.69 8.36
N LEU A 189 5.27 -18.77 8.03
CA LEU A 189 4.55 -17.97 9.02
C LEU A 189 3.06 -18.32 9.10
N HIS A 190 2.51 -18.29 10.31
CA HIS A 190 1.09 -18.49 10.58
C HIS A 190 0.36 -17.13 10.52
N ALA A 191 -0.30 -16.83 9.41
CA ALA A 191 -1.20 -15.69 9.30
C ALA A 191 -2.66 -16.16 9.39
N LEU A 192 -3.50 -15.43 10.13
CA LEU A 192 -4.93 -15.74 10.32
C LEU A 192 -5.77 -14.90 9.35
N GLU A 193 -6.63 -15.56 8.59
CA GLU A 193 -7.77 -14.94 7.92
C GLU A 193 -8.81 -14.57 9.00
N LEU A 194 -9.32 -13.35 8.99
CA LEU A 194 -10.53 -13.00 9.72
C LEU A 194 -11.56 -12.57 8.68
N GLU A 195 -12.41 -13.50 8.26
CA GLU A 195 -13.62 -13.16 7.51
C GLU A 195 -14.59 -12.50 8.50
N ILE A 196 -14.91 -11.23 8.28
CA ILE A 196 -15.86 -10.47 9.11
C ILE A 196 -17.15 -10.39 8.31
N ASP A 197 -18.05 -11.35 8.52
CA ASP A 197 -19.43 -11.22 8.05
C ASP A 197 -20.17 -10.24 8.96
N ILE A 198 -20.53 -9.09 8.42
CA ILE A 198 -21.45 -8.15 9.07
C ILE A 198 -22.84 -8.46 8.51
N ASP A 199 -23.57 -9.33 9.21
CA ASP A 199 -24.99 -9.55 8.92
C ASP A 199 -25.81 -8.30 9.28
N VAL A 200 -27.02 -8.18 8.71
CA VAL A 200 -28.02 -7.14 9.01
C VAL A 200 -28.37 -7.08 10.51
N SER A 201 -27.99 -8.11 11.27
CA SER A 201 -28.12 -8.22 12.73
C SER A 201 -26.91 -7.73 13.54
N GLU A 202 -25.89 -7.11 12.92
CA GLU A 202 -24.63 -6.63 13.54
C GLU A 202 -23.80 -7.72 14.26
N LYS A 203 -24.09 -9.00 14.02
CA LYS A 203 -23.30 -10.12 14.58
C LYS A 203 -22.07 -10.40 13.74
N ILE A 204 -20.90 -10.29 14.37
CA ILE A 204 -19.60 -10.64 13.76
C ILE A 204 -19.38 -12.16 13.89
N ARG A 205 -19.26 -12.86 12.76
CA ARG A 205 -18.69 -14.22 12.71
C ARG A 205 -17.23 -14.14 12.31
N ILE A 206 -16.38 -14.98 12.90
CA ILE A 206 -14.94 -15.05 12.64
C ILE A 206 -14.61 -16.46 12.15
N HIS A 207 -14.11 -16.57 10.92
CA HIS A 207 -13.55 -17.81 10.37
C HIS A 207 -12.04 -17.66 10.22
N SER A 208 -11.26 -18.57 10.81
CA SER A 208 -9.80 -18.57 10.75
C SER A 208 -9.27 -19.58 9.73
N LEU A 209 -8.48 -19.10 8.77
CA LEU A 209 -7.67 -19.91 7.86
C LEU A 209 -6.21 -19.49 7.96
N VAL A 210 -5.30 -20.45 7.83
CA VAL A 210 -3.85 -20.24 7.95
C VAL A 210 -3.24 -20.13 6.56
N TRP A 211 -2.43 -19.09 6.33
CA TRP A 211 -1.71 -18.87 5.07
C TRP A 211 -0.25 -18.44 5.32
N LYS A 212 0.63 -18.68 4.34
CA LYS A 212 2.08 -18.46 4.45
C LYS A 212 2.51 -17.08 3.96
N ALA A 213 3.41 -16.42 4.67
CA ALA A 213 4.02 -15.17 4.25
C ALA A 213 5.52 -15.21 4.51
N THR A 214 6.31 -14.46 3.76
CA THR A 214 7.76 -14.33 4.00
C THR A 214 8.09 -12.87 4.36
N ILE A 215 8.85 -12.66 5.44
CA ILE A 215 9.48 -11.38 5.74
C ILE A 215 10.92 -11.40 5.26
N VAL A 216 11.31 -10.37 4.51
CA VAL A 216 12.68 -10.07 4.14
C VAL A 216 13.07 -8.74 4.78
N LYS A 217 14.22 -8.70 5.46
CA LYS A 217 14.82 -7.49 6.02
C LYS A 217 15.85 -6.91 5.07
#